data_AF-A0A7S0ZRD1-F1
#
_entry.id   AF-A0A7S0ZRD1-F1
#
_cell.length_a   1.000
_cell.length_b   1.000
_cell.length_c   1.000
_cell.angle_alpha   90.00
_cell.angle_beta   90.00
_cell.angle_gamma   90.00
#
_symmetry.space_group_name_H-M   'P 1'
#
loop_
_entity.id
_entity.type
_entity.pdbx_description
1 polymer ?
#
loop_
_entity_poly.entity_id
_entity_poly.type
_entity_poly.pdbx_seq_one_letter_code
_entity_poly.pdbx_strand_id
1 'polypeptide(L)'
;YVVDVVAFGEKFSSKRPFEDFEQLHNELTQFMRKIPSEARLKVNYALPPLPPTQWYKGVWNTSPQELQERCGKLESLMQGLVQQQDVALDPDERLWRFLSLSPCAAAACQMIIARRQGPWLKCLWESSAITDIAPLRHPSVEDVLVQILRGDTQDNADDRHLDVVCSLLGRIFSKSPQSIMRSDKSMRERLEVLVGVIVRKNRLRSAATATLFTIAYADRFAWLRALQAFLDSGGTQLFLTLATVGSKEESASREEAGGVEQVDHVVVGARESSNDGVANDVTDAETAAQFERLVAELLLWGFDGPVVNSFMRRGIAEERRKLLNTLFLSTNVFVQVTVGLLLGRLMNEPSFEDSKKAEAGLRSLCSQFAGGAELASAGLGPMFQNDALWTWLARLVGSPHLVVSGFSLLVLVHAVAPPASRIAGSAALMESLE
;
A
#
# COMPACT_ATOMS: atom_id res chain seq x y z
N TYR A 1 10.15 -4.96 -42.57
CA TYR A 1 10.80 -5.43 -41.33
C TYR A 1 9.72 -5.75 -40.31
N VAL A 2 9.91 -6.80 -39.52
CA VAL A 2 9.06 -7.09 -38.36
C VAL A 2 9.81 -6.57 -37.15
N VAL A 3 9.19 -5.68 -36.39
CA VAL A 3 9.73 -5.13 -35.15
C VAL A 3 9.00 -5.80 -34.01
N ASP A 4 9.73 -6.67 -33.30
CA ASP A 4 9.25 -7.35 -32.11
C ASP A 4 9.82 -6.65 -30.87
N VAL A 5 8.94 -6.19 -29.98
CA VAL A 5 9.31 -5.54 -28.73
C VAL A 5 8.69 -6.31 -27.57
N VAL A 6 9.49 -6.58 -26.56
CA VAL A 6 8.99 -7.12 -25.29
C VAL A 6 9.09 -6.03 -24.24
N ALA A 7 7.95 -5.59 -23.74
CA ALA A 7 7.87 -4.60 -22.67
C ALA A 7 6.97 -5.13 -21.55
N PHE A 8 7.50 -5.17 -20.33
CA PHE A 8 6.76 -5.60 -19.13
C PHE A 8 6.12 -7.01 -19.23
N GLY A 9 6.72 -7.90 -20.02
CA GLY A 9 6.20 -9.26 -20.26
C GLY A 9 5.17 -9.36 -21.39
N GLU A 10 4.77 -8.23 -21.98
CA GLU A 10 3.92 -8.19 -23.17
C GLU A 10 4.77 -8.15 -24.44
N LYS A 11 4.36 -8.91 -25.47
CA LYS A 11 4.99 -8.90 -26.79
C LYS A 11 4.17 -8.03 -27.74
N PHE A 12 4.82 -7.01 -28.29
CA PHE A 12 4.30 -6.14 -29.34
C PHE A 12 5.01 -6.48 -30.64
N SER A 13 4.26 -6.61 -31.72
CA SER A 13 4.81 -6.90 -33.04
C SER A 13 4.20 -5.97 -34.07
N SER A 14 5.03 -5.31 -34.86
CA SER A 14 4.58 -4.43 -35.94
C SER A 14 5.39 -4.64 -37.21
N LYS A 15 4.73 -4.46 -38.36
CA LYS A 15 5.40 -4.50 -39.67
C LYS A 15 5.71 -3.09 -40.10
N ARG A 16 6.99 -2.78 -40.27
CA ARG A 16 7.49 -1.46 -40.68
C ARG A 16 8.31 -1.58 -41.96
N PRO A 17 7.99 -0.85 -43.04
CA PRO A 17 8.90 -0.68 -44.17
C PRO A 17 10.14 0.11 -43.74
N PHE A 18 11.19 0.17 -44.56
CA PHE A 18 12.41 0.88 -44.14
C PHE A 18 12.19 2.39 -44.04
N GLU A 19 11.35 2.90 -44.93
CA GLU A 19 10.95 4.29 -45.05
C GLU A 19 10.38 4.82 -43.73
N ASP A 20 9.64 4.00 -42.97
CA ASP A 20 9.16 4.36 -41.63
C ASP A 20 10.33 4.60 -40.65
N PHE A 21 11.45 3.86 -40.77
CA PHE A 21 12.65 4.10 -39.94
C PHE A 21 13.36 5.39 -40.35
N GLU A 22 13.43 5.67 -41.66
CA GLU A 22 13.98 6.95 -42.15
C GLU A 22 13.14 8.12 -41.67
N GLN A 23 11.82 8.00 -41.73
CA GLN A 23 10.89 9.00 -41.24
C GLN A 23 11.05 9.22 -39.73
N LEU A 24 11.04 8.16 -38.92
CA LEU A 24 11.25 8.26 -37.47
C LEU A 24 12.59 8.95 -37.15
N HIS A 25 13.67 8.52 -37.80
CA HIS A 25 15.00 9.08 -37.58
C HIS A 25 15.06 10.58 -37.92
N ASN A 26 14.43 10.98 -39.02
CA ASN A 26 14.34 12.37 -39.45
C ASN A 26 13.50 13.22 -38.47
N GLU A 27 12.33 12.73 -38.06
CA GLU A 27 11.46 13.43 -37.11
C GLU A 27 12.14 13.62 -35.76
N LEU A 28 12.79 12.57 -35.23
CA LEU A 28 13.56 12.66 -34.00
C LEU A 28 14.76 13.61 -34.17
N THR A 29 15.46 13.57 -35.30
CA THR A 29 16.56 14.51 -35.59
C THR A 29 16.07 15.96 -35.54
N GLN A 30 14.90 16.25 -36.13
CA GLN A 30 14.30 17.58 -36.08
C GLN A 30 13.88 17.98 -34.67
N PHE A 31 13.31 17.06 -33.90
CA PHE A 31 12.94 17.28 -32.50
C PHE A 31 14.18 17.61 -31.64
N MET A 32 15.24 16.81 -31.73
CA MET A 32 16.49 17.04 -31.00
C MET A 32 17.14 18.39 -31.36
N ARG A 33 16.99 18.83 -32.62
CA ARG A 33 17.41 20.16 -33.11
C ARG A 33 16.57 21.33 -32.59
N LYS A 34 15.50 21.10 -31.83
CA LYS A 34 14.72 22.16 -31.15
C LYS A 34 15.08 22.32 -29.67
N ILE A 35 15.81 21.38 -29.07
CA ILE A 35 16.20 21.43 -27.64
C ILE A 35 17.28 22.52 -27.41
N PRO A 36 17.20 23.39 -26.39
CA PRO A 36 18.15 24.51 -26.19
C PRO A 36 19.63 24.11 -26.17
N SER A 37 20.50 24.95 -26.74
CA SER A 37 21.94 24.70 -26.97
C SER A 37 22.75 24.44 -25.69
N GLU A 38 22.36 25.02 -24.55
CA GLU A 38 23.04 24.84 -23.26
C GLU A 38 22.83 23.44 -22.67
N ALA A 39 21.67 22.82 -22.94
CA ALA A 39 21.45 21.41 -22.66
C ALA A 39 22.28 20.54 -23.60
N ARG A 40 22.42 20.97 -24.88
CA ARG A 40 23.18 20.24 -25.93
C ARG A 40 24.66 20.02 -25.65
N LEU A 41 25.27 20.84 -24.80
CA LEU A 41 26.71 20.76 -24.50
C LEU A 41 27.05 19.77 -23.38
N LYS A 42 26.06 19.32 -22.59
CA LYS A 42 26.28 18.43 -21.43
C LYS A 42 26.14 16.93 -21.75
N VAL A 43 25.54 16.59 -22.89
CA VAL A 43 25.27 15.20 -23.32
C VAL A 43 25.72 15.07 -24.78
N ASN A 44 26.20 13.92 -25.22
CA ASN A 44 26.59 13.73 -26.61
C ASN A 44 25.33 13.49 -27.46
N TYR A 45 24.72 14.55 -28.00
CA TYR A 45 23.38 14.60 -28.61
C TYR A 45 23.23 13.90 -29.98
N ALA A 46 24.17 13.05 -30.38
CA ALA A 46 24.08 12.33 -31.64
C ALA A 46 23.06 11.19 -31.52
N LEU A 47 22.02 11.20 -32.37
CA LEU A 47 21.19 10.01 -32.56
C LEU A 47 22.05 8.87 -33.12
N PRO A 48 21.79 7.61 -32.75
CA PRO A 48 22.49 6.50 -33.36
C PRO A 48 22.32 6.52 -34.88
N PRO A 49 23.34 6.09 -35.64
CA PRO A 49 23.34 6.23 -37.09
C PRO A 49 22.30 5.32 -37.73
N LEU A 50 21.55 5.86 -38.68
CA LEU A 50 20.67 5.09 -39.54
C LEU A 50 21.52 4.28 -40.54
N PRO A 51 21.17 3.00 -40.83
CA PRO A 51 21.86 2.23 -41.85
C PRO A 51 21.77 2.95 -43.21
N PRO A 52 22.86 3.01 -44.00
CA PRO A 52 22.88 3.80 -45.22
C PRO A 52 21.89 3.26 -46.27
N THR A 53 21.08 4.17 -46.83
CA THR A 53 20.10 3.88 -47.90
C THR A 53 20.76 3.38 -49.19
N GLN A 54 22.04 3.71 -49.39
CA GLN A 54 22.81 3.42 -50.61
C GLN A 54 23.09 1.94 -50.86
N TRP A 55 22.95 1.08 -49.85
CA TRP A 55 23.18 -0.36 -50.02
C TRP A 55 22.16 -1.06 -50.92
N TYR A 56 21.00 -0.45 -51.22
CA TYR A 56 19.84 -1.20 -51.72
C TYR A 56 18.99 -0.46 -52.77
N LYS A 57 19.60 0.12 -53.81
CA LYS A 57 18.87 0.69 -54.96
C LYS A 57 18.12 -0.34 -55.84
N GLY A 58 18.05 -1.60 -55.44
CA GLY A 58 17.26 -2.62 -56.13
C GLY A 58 16.71 -3.65 -55.14
N VAL A 59 15.40 -3.59 -54.90
CA VAL A 59 14.62 -4.53 -54.06
C VAL A 59 14.78 -6.01 -54.51
N TRP A 60 15.32 -6.24 -55.70
CA TRP A 60 15.43 -7.54 -56.35
C TRP A 60 16.78 -8.25 -56.19
N ASN A 61 17.82 -7.60 -55.66
CA ASN A 61 19.19 -8.17 -55.58
C ASN A 61 19.81 -8.16 -54.16
N THR A 62 19.04 -7.85 -53.12
CA THR A 62 19.58 -7.85 -51.77
C THR A 62 19.85 -9.27 -51.29
N SER A 63 21.09 -9.58 -50.92
CA SER A 63 21.41 -10.91 -50.41
C SER A 63 20.77 -11.13 -49.02
N PRO A 64 20.44 -12.38 -48.63
CA PRO A 64 19.94 -12.67 -47.28
C PRO A 64 20.88 -12.18 -46.17
N GLN A 65 22.20 -12.20 -46.42
CA GLN A 65 23.22 -11.72 -45.47
C GLN A 65 23.15 -10.20 -45.29
N GLU A 66 22.98 -9.45 -46.38
CA GLU A 66 22.81 -8.00 -46.34
C GLU A 66 21.51 -7.58 -45.63
N LEU A 67 20.41 -8.31 -45.85
CA LEU A 67 19.16 -8.10 -45.11
C LEU A 67 19.35 -8.35 -43.61
N GLN A 68 20.08 -9.41 -43.24
CA GLN A 68 20.36 -9.73 -41.84
C GLN A 68 21.27 -8.69 -41.18
N GLU A 69 22.30 -8.21 -41.86
CA GLU A 69 23.16 -7.13 -41.37
C GLU A 69 22.34 -5.85 -41.16
N ARG A 70 21.46 -5.51 -42.10
CA ARG A 70 20.57 -4.36 -41.98
C ARG A 70 19.61 -4.51 -40.80
N CYS A 71 19.02 -5.69 -40.60
CA CYS A 71 18.19 -5.97 -39.43
C CYS A 71 18.96 -5.74 -38.12
N GLY A 72 20.20 -6.24 -38.01
CA GLY A 72 21.05 -6.04 -36.83
C GLY A 72 21.40 -4.57 -36.56
N LYS A 73 21.65 -3.78 -37.63
CA LYS A 73 21.88 -2.33 -37.49
C LYS A 73 20.61 -1.56 -37.12
N LEU A 74 19.45 -1.93 -37.66
CA LEU A 74 18.17 -1.36 -37.27
C LEU A 74 17.81 -1.70 -35.82
N GLU A 75 18.09 -2.93 -35.37
CA GLU A 75 17.91 -3.33 -33.98
C GLU A 75 18.81 -2.49 -33.05
N SER A 76 20.09 -2.35 -33.40
CA SER A 76 21.04 -1.52 -32.64
C SER A 76 20.61 -0.05 -32.58
N LEU A 77 20.07 0.48 -33.68
CA LEU A 77 19.48 1.81 -33.73
C LEU A 77 18.30 1.93 -32.75
N MET A 78 17.33 1.00 -32.79
CA MET A 78 16.18 1.03 -31.90
C MET A 78 16.59 0.93 -30.42
N GLN A 79 17.52 0.03 -30.10
CA GLN A 79 18.06 -0.10 -28.74
C GLN A 79 18.74 1.20 -28.29
N GLY A 80 19.51 1.85 -29.17
CA GLY A 80 20.14 3.13 -28.88
C GLY A 80 19.13 4.28 -28.67
N LEU A 81 18.06 4.32 -29.47
CA LEU A 81 17.00 5.33 -29.31
C LEU A 81 16.25 5.19 -27.97
N VAL A 82 15.95 3.96 -27.54
CA VAL A 82 15.27 3.70 -26.25
C VAL A 82 16.11 4.15 -25.07
N GLN A 83 17.44 4.10 -25.16
CA GLN A 83 18.36 4.52 -24.10
C GLN A 83 18.53 6.04 -24.00
N GLN A 84 18.12 6.80 -25.03
CA GLN A 84 18.23 8.25 -25.03
C GLN A 84 17.01 8.88 -24.34
N GLN A 85 17.25 9.50 -23.18
CA GLN A 85 16.19 10.08 -22.35
C GLN A 85 15.34 11.09 -23.11
N ASP A 86 15.93 11.98 -23.90
CA ASP A 86 15.19 13.00 -24.66
C ASP A 86 14.26 12.37 -25.72
N VAL A 87 14.70 11.29 -26.38
CA VAL A 87 13.90 10.55 -27.37
C VAL A 87 12.77 9.79 -26.68
N ALA A 88 13.07 9.14 -25.56
CA ALA A 88 12.10 8.43 -24.75
C ALA A 88 11.03 9.36 -24.15
N LEU A 89 11.39 10.61 -23.84
CA LEU A 89 10.50 11.62 -23.26
C LEU A 89 9.92 12.59 -24.30
N ASP A 90 9.99 12.24 -25.58
CA ASP A 90 9.34 12.99 -26.66
C ASP A 90 7.84 13.17 -26.36
N PRO A 91 7.34 14.43 -26.28
CA PRO A 91 5.92 14.71 -26.06
C PRO A 91 4.99 14.12 -27.14
N ASP A 92 5.50 13.94 -28.35
CA ASP A 92 4.74 13.35 -29.46
C ASP A 92 4.83 11.82 -29.48
N GLU A 93 5.52 11.20 -28.51
CA GLU A 93 5.61 9.75 -28.32
C GLU A 93 6.03 8.99 -29.59
N ARG A 94 6.81 9.63 -30.49
CA ARG A 94 7.09 9.11 -31.83
C ARG A 94 7.69 7.72 -31.78
N LEU A 95 8.66 7.52 -30.90
CA LEU A 95 9.31 6.23 -30.68
C LEU A 95 8.30 5.17 -30.21
N TRP A 96 7.47 5.49 -29.21
CA TRP A 96 6.53 4.54 -28.62
C TRP A 96 5.42 4.12 -29.59
N ARG A 97 4.92 5.08 -30.39
CA ARG A 97 3.96 4.81 -31.48
C ARG A 97 4.57 3.97 -32.59
N PHE A 98 5.83 4.23 -32.93
CA PHE A 98 6.56 3.41 -33.91
C PHE A 98 6.65 1.95 -33.44
N LEU A 99 7.06 1.75 -32.18
CA LEU A 99 7.15 0.43 -31.52
C LEU A 99 5.79 -0.23 -31.26
N SER A 100 4.69 0.50 -31.48
CA SER A 100 3.31 0.03 -31.30
C SER A 100 3.04 -0.48 -29.88
N LEU A 101 3.65 0.16 -28.88
CA LEU A 101 3.37 -0.13 -27.48
C LEU A 101 1.93 0.27 -27.12
N SER A 102 1.34 -0.43 -26.16
CA SER A 102 0.09 0.03 -25.55
C SER A 102 0.31 1.37 -24.84
N PRO A 103 -0.70 2.23 -24.73
CA PRO A 103 -0.58 3.49 -23.98
C PRO A 103 -0.07 3.30 -22.55
N CYS A 104 -0.47 2.20 -21.89
CA CYS A 104 0.00 1.84 -20.55
C CYS A 104 1.48 1.45 -20.51
N ALA A 105 1.95 0.65 -21.47
CA ALA A 105 3.36 0.30 -21.57
C ALA A 105 4.23 1.53 -21.91
N ALA A 106 3.77 2.40 -22.82
CA ALA A 106 4.46 3.64 -23.15
C ALA A 106 4.59 4.57 -21.93
N ALA A 107 3.48 4.83 -21.23
CA ALA A 107 3.47 5.66 -20.03
C ALA A 107 4.35 5.08 -18.90
N ALA A 108 4.37 3.76 -18.72
CA ALA A 108 5.24 3.09 -17.76
C ALA A 108 6.73 3.24 -18.11
N CYS A 109 7.11 3.06 -19.38
CA CYS A 109 8.47 3.29 -19.85
C CYS A 109 8.91 4.74 -19.60
N GLN A 110 8.07 5.70 -19.98
CA GLN A 110 8.34 7.12 -19.79
C GLN A 110 8.47 7.49 -18.31
N MET A 111 7.61 6.95 -17.45
CA MET A 111 7.71 7.17 -16.00
C MET A 111 9.05 6.65 -15.44
N ILE A 112 9.47 5.44 -15.81
CA ILE A 112 10.74 4.84 -15.37
C ILE A 112 11.94 5.67 -15.85
N ILE A 113 11.91 6.13 -17.10
CA ILE A 113 13.00 6.89 -17.72
C ILE A 113 13.06 8.34 -17.20
N ALA A 114 11.91 8.98 -17.02
CA ALA A 114 11.84 10.35 -16.56
C ALA A 114 12.25 10.49 -15.09
N ARG A 115 11.91 9.47 -14.27
CA ARG A 115 11.90 9.60 -12.79
C ARG A 115 11.14 10.83 -12.29
N ARG A 116 10.30 11.43 -13.14
CA ARG A 116 9.52 12.65 -12.89
C ARG A 116 8.04 12.32 -12.89
N GLN A 117 7.30 13.04 -12.05
CA GLN A 117 6.02 12.61 -11.55
C GLN A 117 4.80 13.18 -12.29
N GLY A 118 4.96 14.26 -13.07
CA GLY A 118 3.80 15.06 -13.49
C GLY A 118 2.84 14.37 -14.49
N PRO A 119 3.12 14.46 -15.80
CA PRO A 119 2.17 14.02 -16.82
C PRO A 119 2.05 12.49 -16.93
N TRP A 120 3.17 11.78 -16.78
CA TRP A 120 3.22 10.33 -17.04
C TRP A 120 2.49 9.49 -15.98
N LEU A 121 2.44 9.93 -14.72
CA LEU A 121 1.64 9.25 -13.69
C LEU A 121 0.15 9.31 -14.01
N LYS A 122 -0.33 10.46 -14.49
CA LYS A 122 -1.71 10.63 -14.89
C LYS A 122 -2.03 9.78 -16.12
N CYS A 123 -1.17 9.82 -17.15
CA CYS A 123 -1.32 8.95 -18.32
C CYS A 123 -1.35 7.47 -17.93
N LEU A 124 -0.45 7.03 -17.06
CA LEU A 124 -0.39 5.65 -16.56
C LEU A 124 -1.67 5.26 -15.78
N TRP A 125 -2.20 6.18 -14.97
CA TRP A 125 -3.45 5.96 -14.23
C TRP A 125 -4.67 5.88 -15.15
N GLU A 126 -4.75 6.73 -16.16
CA GLU A 126 -5.84 6.69 -17.14
C GLU A 126 -5.75 5.44 -18.02
N SER A 127 -4.57 5.14 -18.57
CA SER A 127 -4.37 4.01 -19.46
C SER A 127 -4.55 2.67 -18.76
N SER A 128 -4.13 2.55 -17.49
CA SER A 128 -4.29 1.32 -16.70
C SER A 128 -5.74 1.00 -16.33
N ALA A 129 -6.66 1.96 -16.49
CA ALA A 129 -8.08 1.69 -16.37
C ALA A 129 -8.66 1.00 -17.62
N ILE A 130 -8.00 1.15 -18.77
CA ILE A 130 -8.51 0.77 -20.10
C ILE A 130 -7.82 -0.48 -20.64
N THR A 131 -6.51 -0.60 -20.49
CA THR A 131 -5.70 -1.71 -21.03
C THR A 131 -5.24 -2.69 -19.95
N ASP A 132 -4.60 -3.80 -20.34
CA ASP A 132 -4.00 -4.74 -19.39
C ASP A 132 -3.01 -4.01 -18.45
N ILE A 133 -2.97 -4.49 -17.22
CA ILE A 133 -2.19 -3.96 -16.12
C ILE A 133 -0.81 -4.63 -16.02
N ALA A 134 -0.40 -5.45 -16.98
CA ALA A 134 0.92 -6.07 -16.97
C ALA A 134 2.06 -5.04 -16.79
N PRO A 135 2.02 -3.84 -17.41
CA PRO A 135 3.00 -2.79 -17.12
C PRO A 135 3.03 -2.37 -15.65
N LEU A 136 1.86 -2.21 -15.01
CA LEU A 136 1.76 -1.88 -13.60
C LEU A 136 2.32 -2.97 -12.68
N ARG A 137 2.23 -4.24 -13.09
CA ARG A 137 2.72 -5.37 -12.31
C ARG A 137 4.25 -5.52 -12.34
N HIS A 138 4.97 -4.71 -13.12
CA HIS A 138 6.42 -4.82 -13.20
C HIS A 138 7.14 -4.20 -11.98
N PRO A 139 8.19 -4.85 -11.42
CA PRO A 139 8.88 -4.34 -10.23
C PRO A 139 9.40 -2.91 -10.36
N SER A 140 9.97 -2.56 -11.51
CA SER A 140 10.51 -1.22 -11.74
C SER A 140 9.45 -0.10 -11.74
N VAL A 141 8.20 -0.40 -12.12
CA VAL A 141 7.11 0.59 -12.04
C VAL A 141 6.78 0.84 -10.58
N GLU A 142 6.66 -0.24 -9.80
CA GLU A 142 6.36 -0.14 -8.39
C GLU A 142 7.47 0.56 -7.59
N ASP A 143 8.73 0.23 -7.85
CA ASP A 143 9.88 0.85 -7.17
C ASP A 143 9.88 2.37 -7.35
N VAL A 144 9.54 2.84 -8.56
CA VAL A 144 9.40 4.27 -8.84
C VAL A 144 8.23 4.87 -8.05
N LEU A 145 7.06 4.22 -8.00
CA LEU A 145 5.91 4.69 -7.21
C LEU A 145 6.23 4.78 -5.71
N VAL A 146 6.96 3.81 -5.16
CA VAL A 146 7.40 3.80 -3.76
C VAL A 146 8.43 4.91 -3.50
N GLN A 147 9.39 5.11 -4.39
CA GLN A 147 10.37 6.23 -4.30
C GLN A 147 9.69 7.60 -4.32
N ILE A 148 8.64 7.74 -5.14
CA ILE A 148 7.82 8.95 -5.20
C ILE A 148 7.17 9.24 -3.85
N LEU A 149 6.55 8.23 -3.20
CA LEU A 149 5.93 8.40 -1.88
C LEU A 149 6.95 8.67 -0.76
N ARG A 150 8.18 8.18 -0.88
CA ARG A 150 9.26 8.47 0.09
C ARG A 150 9.75 9.91 0.02
N GLY A 151 9.55 10.58 -1.11
CA GLY A 151 10.18 11.87 -1.38
C GLY A 151 11.66 11.75 -1.78
N ASP A 152 12.11 10.56 -2.19
CA ASP A 152 13.50 10.30 -2.61
C ASP A 152 13.82 10.90 -3.99
N THR A 153 12.82 11.38 -4.72
CA THR A 153 13.01 12.07 -5.99
C THR A 153 13.30 13.55 -5.74
N GLN A 154 14.43 14.06 -6.27
CA GLN A 154 14.92 15.44 -6.11
C GLN A 154 13.92 16.55 -6.49
N ASP A 155 12.85 16.22 -7.22
CA ASP A 155 11.75 17.12 -7.52
C ASP A 155 10.60 16.82 -6.56
N ASN A 156 10.26 17.79 -5.69
CA ASN A 156 9.06 17.74 -4.84
C ASN A 156 7.86 17.38 -5.71
N ALA A 157 7.35 16.16 -5.55
CA ALA A 157 6.03 15.78 -6.00
C ALA A 157 5.05 16.91 -5.66
N ASP A 158 4.39 17.52 -6.65
CA ASP A 158 3.21 18.32 -6.32
C ASP A 158 2.24 17.36 -5.62
N ASP A 159 1.79 17.68 -4.40
CA ASP A 159 1.02 16.75 -3.56
C ASP A 159 -0.21 16.17 -4.31
N ARG A 160 -0.67 16.87 -5.36
CA ARG A 160 -1.71 16.44 -6.32
C ARG A 160 -1.43 15.12 -7.03
N HIS A 161 -0.16 14.77 -7.24
CA HIS A 161 0.23 13.55 -7.92
C HIS A 161 0.29 12.34 -6.96
N LEU A 162 0.40 12.57 -5.66
CA LEU A 162 0.56 11.50 -4.68
C LEU A 162 -0.74 10.69 -4.48
N ASP A 163 -1.92 11.30 -4.66
CA ASP A 163 -3.20 10.57 -4.68
C ASP A 163 -3.28 9.56 -5.84
N VAL A 164 -2.73 9.95 -7.00
CA VAL A 164 -2.63 9.08 -8.18
C VAL A 164 -1.70 7.91 -7.90
N VAL A 165 -0.58 8.17 -7.20
CA VAL A 165 0.39 7.14 -6.80
C VAL A 165 -0.22 6.13 -5.84
N CYS A 166 -0.91 6.58 -4.79
CA CYS A 166 -1.64 5.70 -3.88
C CYS A 166 -2.66 4.84 -4.65
N SER A 167 -3.46 5.46 -5.52
CA SER A 167 -4.45 4.76 -6.35
C SER A 167 -3.81 3.71 -7.29
N LEU A 168 -2.68 4.04 -7.91
CA LEU A 168 -1.92 3.11 -8.75
C LEU A 168 -1.39 1.92 -7.96
N LEU A 169 -0.84 2.16 -6.76
CA LEU A 169 -0.43 1.08 -5.86
C LEU A 169 -1.63 0.19 -5.48
N GLY A 170 -2.77 0.76 -5.10
CA GLY A 170 -3.98 -0.01 -4.81
C GLY A 170 -4.42 -0.90 -5.99
N ARG A 171 -4.30 -0.41 -7.22
CA ARG A 171 -4.58 -1.21 -8.44
C ARG A 171 -3.58 -2.33 -8.68
N ILE A 172 -2.29 -2.10 -8.40
CA ILE A 172 -1.24 -3.14 -8.49
C ILE A 172 -1.58 -4.31 -7.56
N PHE A 173 -2.08 -4.02 -6.36
CA PHE A 173 -2.35 -5.04 -5.34
C PHE A 173 -3.69 -5.74 -5.51
N SER A 174 -4.76 -5.00 -5.85
CA SER A 174 -6.09 -5.60 -6.05
C SER A 174 -6.17 -6.62 -7.17
N LYS A 175 -5.36 -6.45 -8.23
CA LYS A 175 -5.46 -7.26 -9.46
C LYS A 175 -4.32 -8.24 -9.66
N SER A 176 -3.41 -8.44 -8.71
CA SER A 176 -2.28 -9.38 -8.86
C SER A 176 -1.95 -10.12 -7.56
N PRO A 177 -2.59 -11.27 -7.29
CA PRO A 177 -2.22 -12.13 -6.16
C PRO A 177 -0.74 -12.54 -6.22
N GLN A 178 -0.19 -12.70 -7.44
CA GLN A 178 1.22 -13.03 -7.67
C GLN A 178 2.19 -11.86 -7.37
N SER A 179 1.76 -10.59 -7.43
CA SER A 179 2.62 -9.46 -7.02
C SER A 179 2.85 -9.42 -5.50
N ILE A 180 2.01 -10.14 -4.74
CA ILE A 180 2.13 -10.33 -3.30
C ILE A 180 2.96 -11.56 -2.92
N MET A 181 3.42 -12.33 -3.91
CA MET A 181 4.49 -13.33 -3.73
C MET A 181 5.89 -12.73 -3.84
N ARG A 182 6.03 -11.40 -3.99
CA ARG A 182 7.33 -10.73 -3.91
C ARG A 182 7.93 -10.86 -2.51
N SER A 183 9.25 -10.67 -2.41
CA SER A 183 9.99 -10.87 -1.17
C SER A 183 9.39 -10.09 0.01
N ASP A 184 9.41 -10.68 1.20
CA ASP A 184 8.85 -10.08 2.43
C ASP A 184 9.41 -8.68 2.71
N LYS A 185 10.66 -8.41 2.27
CA LYS A 185 11.31 -7.11 2.33
C LYS A 185 10.56 -6.03 1.54
N SER A 186 10.09 -6.32 0.33
CA SER A 186 9.38 -5.34 -0.50
C SER A 186 8.00 -5.04 0.10
N MET A 187 7.29 -6.05 0.59
CA MET A 187 5.98 -5.86 1.24
C MET A 187 6.06 -5.01 2.51
N ARG A 188 7.06 -5.27 3.35
CA ARG A 188 7.38 -4.45 4.53
C ARG A 188 7.60 -2.98 4.16
N GLU A 189 8.47 -2.73 3.19
CA GLU A 189 8.82 -1.37 2.75
C GLU A 189 7.59 -0.60 2.23
N ARG A 190 6.63 -1.29 1.62
CA ARG A 190 5.36 -0.67 1.16
C ARG A 190 4.49 -0.24 2.34
N LEU A 191 4.35 -1.10 3.35
CA LEU A 191 3.57 -0.78 4.56
C LEU A 191 4.18 0.37 5.34
N GLU A 192 5.51 0.36 5.52
CA GLU A 192 6.23 1.46 6.18
C GLU A 192 6.01 2.79 5.46
N VAL A 193 6.06 2.80 4.13
CA VAL A 193 5.85 4.01 3.33
C VAL A 193 4.41 4.48 3.41
N LEU A 194 3.42 3.60 3.23
CA LEU A 194 2.01 4.00 3.28
C LEU A 194 1.61 4.49 4.68
N VAL A 195 2.01 3.80 5.74
CA VAL A 195 1.78 4.25 7.12
C VAL A 195 2.51 5.58 7.37
N GLY A 196 3.74 5.72 6.89
CA GLY A 196 4.50 6.97 6.97
C GLY A 196 3.81 8.13 6.26
N VAL A 197 3.20 7.89 5.09
CA VAL A 197 2.42 8.90 4.35
C VAL A 197 1.19 9.32 5.15
N ILE A 198 0.45 8.38 5.75
CA ILE A 198 -0.72 8.69 6.58
C ILE A 198 -0.33 9.57 7.78
N VAL A 199 0.78 9.23 8.43
CA VAL A 199 1.30 10.00 9.58
C VAL A 199 1.73 11.41 9.17
N ARG A 200 2.42 11.57 8.03
CA ARG A 200 3.08 12.83 7.65
C ARG A 200 2.27 13.77 6.75
N LYS A 201 1.29 13.26 6.00
CA LYS A 201 0.67 13.98 4.88
C LYS A 201 -0.86 13.99 5.02
N ASN A 202 -1.40 15.01 5.68
CA ASN A 202 -2.84 15.11 5.97
C ASN A 202 -3.75 14.97 4.75
N ARG A 203 -3.35 15.55 3.61
CA ARG A 203 -4.12 15.49 2.36
C ARG A 203 -4.20 14.08 1.74
N LEU A 204 -3.20 13.24 1.98
CA LEU A 204 -3.07 11.91 1.36
C LEU A 204 -3.57 10.78 2.25
N ARG A 205 -4.00 11.09 3.48
CA ARG A 205 -4.47 10.12 4.47
C ARG A 205 -5.55 9.21 3.88
N SER A 206 -6.58 9.79 3.27
CA SER A 206 -7.69 9.02 2.69
C SER A 206 -7.22 8.05 1.59
N ALA A 207 -6.41 8.52 0.64
CA ALA A 207 -5.91 7.70 -0.47
C ALA A 207 -4.97 6.58 0.01
N ALA A 208 -4.06 6.90 0.95
CA ALA A 208 -3.15 5.92 1.52
C ALA A 208 -3.88 4.87 2.38
N THR A 209 -4.88 5.29 3.17
CA THR A 209 -5.75 4.38 3.93
C THR A 209 -6.55 3.45 3.02
N ALA A 210 -7.18 3.98 1.97
CA ALA A 210 -7.90 3.15 1.00
C ALA A 210 -6.98 2.13 0.31
N THR A 211 -5.73 2.53 0.04
CA THR A 211 -4.70 1.65 -0.55
C THR A 211 -4.31 0.54 0.41
N LEU A 212 -4.08 0.84 1.70
CA LEU A 212 -3.79 -0.17 2.72
C LEU A 212 -4.92 -1.20 2.85
N PHE A 213 -6.17 -0.75 2.87
CA PHE A 213 -7.31 -1.67 2.91
C PHE A 213 -7.43 -2.51 1.65
N THR A 214 -7.20 -1.91 0.48
CA THR A 214 -7.17 -2.66 -0.77
C THR A 214 -6.12 -3.76 -0.74
N ILE A 215 -4.95 -3.49 -0.16
CA ILE A 215 -3.88 -4.49 0.02
C ILE A 215 -4.32 -5.59 1.00
N ALA A 216 -4.84 -5.20 2.16
CA ALA A 216 -5.25 -6.13 3.21
C ALA A 216 -6.34 -7.08 2.73
N TYR A 217 -7.36 -6.56 2.04
CA TYR A 217 -8.52 -7.34 1.59
C TYR A 217 -8.28 -8.14 0.31
N ALA A 218 -7.27 -7.80 -0.51
CA ALA A 218 -7.00 -8.51 -1.76
C ALA A 218 -6.55 -9.96 -1.53
N ASP A 219 -5.67 -10.19 -0.55
CA ASP A 219 -5.17 -11.52 -0.19
C ASP A 219 -4.72 -11.54 1.27
N ARG A 220 -5.42 -12.33 2.09
CA ARG A 220 -5.14 -12.45 3.53
C ARG A 220 -3.78 -13.10 3.83
N PHE A 221 -3.36 -14.09 3.04
CA PHE A 221 -2.09 -14.80 3.32
C PHE A 221 -0.88 -13.90 3.06
N ALA A 222 -0.96 -13.18 1.94
CA ALA A 222 -0.10 -12.06 1.62
C ALA A 222 -0.05 -10.99 2.72
N TRP A 223 -1.22 -10.55 3.19
CA TRP A 223 -1.32 -9.57 4.28
C TRP A 223 -0.63 -10.07 5.56
N LEU A 224 -0.85 -11.33 5.96
CA LEU A 224 -0.21 -11.93 7.13
C LEU A 224 1.32 -11.86 7.06
N ARG A 225 1.91 -12.24 5.91
CA ARG A 225 3.37 -12.17 5.72
C ARG A 225 3.89 -10.74 5.75
N ALA A 226 3.18 -9.81 5.10
CA ALA A 226 3.55 -8.40 5.08
C ALA A 226 3.49 -7.77 6.48
N LEU A 227 2.42 -8.04 7.22
CA LEU A 227 2.22 -7.55 8.58
C LEU A 227 3.28 -8.14 9.53
N GLN A 228 3.60 -9.43 9.39
CA GLN A 228 4.68 -10.06 10.16
C GLN A 228 6.03 -9.35 9.92
N ALA A 229 6.42 -9.17 8.66
CA ALA A 229 7.68 -8.50 8.30
C ALA A 229 7.72 -7.03 8.75
N PHE A 230 6.58 -6.35 8.72
CA PHE A 230 6.39 -5.00 9.24
C PHE A 230 6.60 -4.95 10.77
N LEU A 231 5.98 -5.84 11.53
CA LEU A 231 6.19 -5.89 12.99
C LEU A 231 7.63 -6.25 13.35
N ASP A 232 8.25 -7.17 12.61
CA ASP A 232 9.63 -7.62 12.81
C ASP A 232 10.68 -6.51 12.65
N SER A 233 10.34 -5.43 11.95
CA SER A 233 11.21 -4.30 11.65
C SER A 233 10.90 -3.03 12.46
N GLY A 234 10.05 -3.14 13.49
CA GLY A 234 9.67 -2.01 14.35
C GLY A 234 8.34 -1.36 13.98
N GLY A 235 7.53 -1.99 13.13
CA GLY A 235 6.21 -1.49 12.73
C GLY A 235 5.24 -1.23 13.89
N THR A 236 5.41 -1.89 15.04
CA THR A 236 4.64 -1.61 16.27
C THR A 236 4.76 -0.14 16.70
N GLN A 237 5.95 0.45 16.60
CA GLN A 237 6.16 1.85 16.95
C GLN A 237 5.50 2.80 15.94
N LEU A 238 5.44 2.42 14.66
CA LEU A 238 4.72 3.18 13.63
C LEU A 238 3.20 3.12 13.86
N PHE A 239 2.65 1.96 14.24
CA PHE A 239 1.25 1.85 14.63
C PHE A 239 0.93 2.64 15.89
N LEU A 240 1.81 2.62 16.90
CA LEU A 240 1.66 3.46 18.10
C LEU A 240 1.68 4.95 17.73
N THR A 241 2.60 5.35 16.85
CA THR A 241 2.67 6.73 16.36
C THR A 241 1.36 7.08 15.67
N LEU A 242 0.89 6.25 14.73
CA LEU A 242 -0.37 6.49 14.01
C LEU A 242 -1.58 6.60 14.95
N ALA A 243 -1.70 5.70 15.93
CA ALA A 243 -2.78 5.73 16.92
C ALA A 243 -2.72 6.97 17.85
N THR A 244 -1.57 7.62 17.97
CA THR A 244 -1.37 8.79 18.84
C THR A 244 -1.24 10.12 18.08
N VAL A 245 -1.21 10.10 16.74
CA VAL A 245 -1.06 11.31 15.91
C VAL A 245 -2.17 12.32 16.20
N GLY A 246 -3.41 11.88 16.40
CA GLY A 246 -4.52 12.78 16.73
C GLY A 246 -4.47 13.35 18.16
N SER A 247 -3.72 12.72 19.08
CA SER A 247 -3.56 13.21 20.47
C SER A 247 -2.40 14.19 20.65
N LYS A 248 -1.46 14.26 19.69
CA LYS A 248 -0.25 15.10 19.80
C LYS A 248 -0.39 16.51 19.21
N GLU A 249 -1.40 16.76 18.38
CA GLU A 249 -1.68 18.12 17.88
C GLU A 249 -2.12 19.08 19.02
N GLU A 250 -2.57 18.55 20.17
CA GLU A 250 -2.81 19.29 21.43
C GLU A 250 -1.52 19.84 22.09
N SER A 251 -0.37 19.17 21.92
CA SER A 251 0.85 19.51 22.68
C SER A 251 1.64 20.65 22.02
N ALA A 252 1.70 20.65 20.69
CA ALA A 252 2.44 21.65 19.94
C ALA A 252 1.75 23.03 19.90
N SER A 253 0.42 23.06 20.05
CA SER A 253 -0.38 24.30 20.09
C SER A 253 -0.47 24.92 21.49
N ARG A 254 -0.16 24.17 22.55
CA ARG A 254 -0.09 24.67 23.95
C ARG A 254 1.32 25.08 24.39
N GLU A 255 2.39 24.56 23.79
CA GLU A 255 3.77 24.94 24.15
C GLU A 255 4.16 26.38 23.72
N GLU A 256 3.42 27.02 22.81
CA GLU A 256 3.60 28.47 22.55
C GLU A 256 2.94 29.36 23.62
N ALA A 257 2.23 28.79 24.60
CA ALA A 257 1.54 29.54 25.66
C ALA A 257 1.68 28.87 27.04
N GLY A 258 2.91 28.69 27.54
CA GLY A 258 3.14 28.45 28.96
C GLY A 258 4.28 27.48 29.25
N GLY A 259 5.33 27.98 29.90
CA GLY A 259 6.49 27.18 30.30
C GLY A 259 6.23 26.28 31.51
N VAL A 260 6.89 25.11 31.45
CA VAL A 260 7.41 24.26 32.54
C VAL A 260 6.40 23.71 33.56
N GLU A 261 6.18 22.38 33.55
CA GLU A 261 6.72 21.45 34.56
C GLU A 261 6.44 19.99 34.17
N GLN A 262 7.49 19.18 34.34
CA GLN A 262 7.51 17.73 34.15
C GLN A 262 6.98 17.09 35.43
N VAL A 263 5.87 16.37 35.37
CA VAL A 263 5.37 15.58 36.52
C VAL A 263 5.17 14.14 36.08
N ASP A 264 6.10 13.29 36.51
CA ASP A 264 5.89 11.86 36.70
C ASP A 264 4.72 11.68 37.67
N HIS A 265 3.62 11.03 37.28
CA HIS A 265 2.89 10.09 38.14
C HIS A 265 1.78 9.34 37.38
N VAL A 266 1.75 8.04 37.64
CA VAL A 266 0.69 7.07 37.34
C VAL A 266 -0.55 7.38 38.18
N VAL A 267 -1.74 7.47 37.56
CA VAL A 267 -3.03 7.38 38.28
C VAL A 267 -4.03 6.56 37.47
N VAL A 268 -4.43 5.43 38.05
CA VAL A 268 -5.71 4.76 37.82
C VAL A 268 -6.75 5.54 38.61
N GLY A 269 -7.78 6.10 37.98
CA GLY A 269 -8.80 6.87 38.69
C GLY A 269 -10.01 7.20 37.82
N ALA A 270 -11.19 7.12 38.44
CA ALA A 270 -12.51 7.22 37.86
C ALA A 270 -12.78 8.53 37.08
N ARG A 271 -13.68 8.42 36.11
CA ARG A 271 -14.15 9.48 35.21
C ARG A 271 -14.94 10.54 36.00
N GLU A 272 -14.34 11.70 36.26
CA GLU A 272 -15.07 12.92 36.64
C GLU A 272 -15.20 13.84 35.43
N SER A 273 -16.41 14.35 35.23
CA SER A 273 -16.81 15.21 34.13
C SER A 273 -16.50 16.68 34.42
N SER A 274 -15.67 17.31 33.58
CA SER A 274 -15.66 18.76 33.42
C SER A 274 -15.91 19.11 31.95
N ASN A 275 -17.00 19.85 31.73
CA ASN A 275 -17.33 20.54 30.48
C ASN A 275 -16.57 21.87 30.48
N ASP A 276 -15.79 22.14 29.42
CA ASP A 276 -15.70 23.45 28.75
C ASP A 276 -14.58 23.43 27.68
N GLY A 277 -14.95 23.53 26.39
CA GLY A 277 -14.00 23.56 25.26
C GLY A 277 -14.58 23.32 23.86
N VAL A 278 -15.81 23.73 23.59
CA VAL A 278 -16.56 23.27 22.40
C VAL A 278 -16.30 24.17 21.18
N ALA A 279 -15.26 23.88 20.38
CA ALA A 279 -15.24 24.20 18.94
C ALA A 279 -14.07 23.56 18.17
N ASN A 280 -12.86 23.49 18.75
CA ASN A 280 -11.68 22.91 18.08
C ASN A 280 -11.42 21.44 18.46
N ASP A 281 -11.90 20.96 19.61
CA ASP A 281 -11.67 19.58 20.07
C ASP A 281 -12.38 18.51 19.24
N VAL A 282 -13.44 18.88 18.52
CA VAL A 282 -14.32 17.91 17.83
C VAL A 282 -13.64 17.31 16.59
N THR A 283 -12.87 18.10 15.83
CA THR A 283 -12.21 17.63 14.61
C THR A 283 -11.00 16.74 14.88
N ASP A 284 -10.31 16.99 15.99
CA ASP A 284 -9.05 16.33 16.32
C ASP A 284 -9.31 14.99 17.05
N ALA A 285 -10.33 14.95 17.91
CA ALA A 285 -10.81 13.70 18.53
C ALA A 285 -11.41 12.73 17.49
N GLU A 286 -12.15 13.25 16.50
CA GLU A 286 -12.66 12.44 15.38
C GLU A 286 -11.51 11.87 14.53
N THR A 287 -10.46 12.66 14.31
CA THR A 287 -9.27 12.24 13.56
C THR A 287 -8.46 11.18 14.33
N ALA A 288 -8.28 11.34 15.65
CA ALA A 288 -7.66 10.34 16.51
C ALA A 288 -8.42 9.01 16.46
N ALA A 289 -9.74 9.05 16.64
CA ALA A 289 -10.60 7.87 16.60
C ALA A 289 -10.58 7.15 15.24
N GLN A 290 -10.37 7.88 14.14
CA GLN A 290 -10.19 7.29 12.81
C GLN A 290 -8.87 6.52 12.69
N PHE A 291 -7.77 7.02 13.26
CA PHE A 291 -6.48 6.31 13.21
C PHE A 291 -6.43 5.11 14.14
N GLU A 292 -7.00 5.23 15.33
CA GLU A 292 -7.16 4.09 16.24
C GLU A 292 -7.98 2.98 15.57
N ARG A 293 -9.08 3.36 14.90
CA ARG A 293 -9.90 2.43 14.10
C ARG A 293 -9.11 1.77 12.99
N LEU A 294 -8.34 2.54 12.22
CA LEU A 294 -7.50 2.02 11.16
C LEU A 294 -6.49 0.98 11.68
N VAL A 295 -5.77 1.29 12.76
CA VAL A 295 -4.79 0.37 13.34
C VAL A 295 -5.47 -0.89 13.86
N ALA A 296 -6.59 -0.75 14.58
CA ALA A 296 -7.35 -1.88 15.10
C ALA A 296 -7.83 -2.81 13.96
N GLU A 297 -8.32 -2.24 12.87
CA GLU A 297 -8.84 -2.98 11.73
C GLU A 297 -7.74 -3.75 10.97
N LEU A 298 -6.60 -3.09 10.70
CA LEU A 298 -5.43 -3.71 10.07
C LEU A 298 -4.87 -4.86 10.90
N LEU A 299 -4.82 -4.68 12.23
CA LEU A 299 -4.42 -5.74 13.15
C LEU A 299 -5.43 -6.88 13.09
N LEU A 300 -6.72 -6.63 13.31
CA LEU A 300 -7.77 -7.66 13.32
C LEU A 300 -7.74 -8.53 12.06
N TRP A 301 -7.54 -7.92 10.89
CA TRP A 301 -7.48 -8.63 9.62
C TRP A 301 -6.34 -9.67 9.54
N GLY A 302 -5.21 -9.40 10.20
CA GLY A 302 -3.99 -10.18 10.12
C GLY A 302 -3.49 -10.78 11.45
N PHE A 303 -4.24 -10.70 12.54
CA PHE A 303 -3.72 -11.09 13.86
C PHE A 303 -3.80 -12.61 14.12
N ASP A 304 -3.01 -13.38 13.39
CA ASP A 304 -2.98 -14.84 13.52
C ASP A 304 -1.58 -15.42 13.27
N GLY A 305 -1.37 -16.64 13.79
CA GLY A 305 -0.16 -17.44 13.58
C GLY A 305 1.16 -16.65 13.67
N PRO A 306 1.95 -16.53 12.57
CA PRO A 306 3.25 -15.86 12.60
C PRO A 306 3.22 -14.40 13.07
N VAL A 307 2.13 -13.66 12.80
CA VAL A 307 1.98 -12.26 13.23
C VAL A 307 1.91 -12.17 14.74
N VAL A 308 1.18 -13.08 15.39
CA VAL A 308 1.10 -13.16 16.86
C VAL A 308 2.47 -13.43 17.45
N ASN A 309 3.24 -14.37 16.87
CA ASN A 309 4.60 -14.68 17.32
C ASN A 309 5.53 -13.47 17.24
N SER A 310 5.46 -12.72 16.14
CA SER A 310 6.22 -11.48 15.95
C SER A 310 5.81 -10.41 16.95
N PHE A 311 4.51 -10.22 17.16
CA PHE A 311 3.96 -9.26 18.12
C PHE A 311 4.31 -9.62 19.58
N MET A 312 4.52 -10.90 19.86
CA MET A 312 4.89 -11.44 21.17
C MET A 312 6.38 -11.35 21.51
N ARG A 313 7.24 -10.89 20.58
CA ARG A 313 8.68 -10.77 20.83
C ARG A 313 8.96 -9.89 22.05
N ARG A 314 9.90 -10.32 22.89
CA ARG A 314 10.29 -9.59 24.11
C ARG A 314 10.83 -8.19 23.83
N GLY A 315 11.55 -8.02 22.73
CA GLY A 315 12.16 -6.74 22.35
C GLY A 315 11.17 -5.60 22.05
N ILE A 316 9.88 -5.91 21.89
CA ILE A 316 8.83 -4.90 21.61
C ILE A 316 7.74 -4.86 22.69
N ALA A 317 8.01 -5.41 23.89
CA ALA A 317 7.01 -5.57 24.92
C ALA A 317 6.45 -4.22 25.43
N GLU A 318 7.29 -3.19 25.50
CA GLU A 318 6.89 -1.86 25.94
C GLU A 318 6.02 -1.17 24.89
N GLU A 319 6.44 -1.16 23.62
CA GLU A 319 5.68 -0.58 22.51
C GLU A 319 4.35 -1.30 22.32
N ARG A 320 4.35 -2.63 22.41
CA ARG A 320 3.11 -3.43 22.40
C ARG A 320 2.16 -2.99 23.50
N ARG A 321 2.66 -2.86 24.74
CA ARG A 321 1.84 -2.48 25.89
C ARG A 321 1.26 -1.07 25.70
N LYS A 322 2.08 -0.12 25.26
CA LYS A 322 1.63 1.25 24.94
C LYS A 322 0.55 1.23 23.87
N LEU A 323 0.76 0.52 22.76
CA LEU A 323 -0.20 0.42 21.66
C LEU A 323 -1.53 -0.20 22.13
N LEU A 324 -1.48 -1.35 22.79
CA LEU A 324 -2.70 -2.02 23.27
C LEU A 324 -3.45 -1.16 24.29
N ASN A 325 -2.75 -0.46 25.19
CA ASN A 325 -3.38 0.43 26.15
C ASN A 325 -4.02 1.65 25.48
N THR A 326 -3.34 2.29 24.51
CA THR A 326 -3.89 3.39 23.73
C THR A 326 -5.19 2.97 23.06
N LEU A 327 -5.18 1.84 22.35
CA LEU A 327 -6.38 1.36 21.65
C LEU A 327 -7.47 0.89 22.64
N PHE A 328 -7.11 0.28 23.77
CA PHE A 328 -8.07 -0.16 24.79
C PHE A 328 -8.82 1.01 25.43
N LEU A 329 -8.16 2.17 25.58
CA LEU A 329 -8.73 3.39 26.15
C LEU A 329 -9.45 4.27 25.12
N SER A 330 -9.49 3.86 23.84
CA SER A 330 -10.19 4.56 22.77
C SER A 330 -11.66 4.79 23.13
N THR A 331 -12.23 5.93 22.71
CA THR A 331 -13.68 6.20 22.82
C THR A 331 -14.49 5.45 21.77
N ASN A 332 -13.84 4.81 20.78
CA ASN A 332 -14.47 4.09 19.70
C ASN A 332 -14.77 2.63 20.09
N VAL A 333 -16.05 2.28 20.18
CA VAL A 333 -16.51 0.92 20.55
C VAL A 333 -15.92 -0.15 19.63
N PHE A 334 -15.79 0.11 18.33
CA PHE A 334 -15.14 -0.84 17.41
C PHE A 334 -13.71 -1.15 17.83
N VAL A 335 -12.95 -0.13 18.23
CA VAL A 335 -11.54 -0.26 18.64
C VAL A 335 -11.46 -1.05 19.93
N GLN A 336 -12.25 -0.69 20.94
CA GLN A 336 -12.28 -1.39 22.23
C GLN A 336 -12.59 -2.88 22.08
N VAL A 337 -13.63 -3.20 21.29
CA VAL A 337 -14.03 -4.59 21.03
C VAL A 337 -12.94 -5.35 20.29
N THR A 338 -12.37 -4.73 19.26
CA THR A 338 -11.29 -5.32 18.47
C THR A 338 -10.07 -5.62 19.34
N VAL A 339 -9.63 -4.66 20.15
CA VAL A 339 -8.50 -4.86 21.07
C VAL A 339 -8.80 -5.95 22.10
N GLY A 340 -10.03 -6.03 22.59
CA GLY A 340 -10.48 -7.15 23.43
C GLY A 340 -10.27 -8.50 22.75
N LEU A 341 -10.69 -8.64 21.48
CA LEU A 341 -10.46 -9.88 20.73
C LEU A 341 -8.95 -10.17 20.52
N LEU A 342 -8.14 -9.15 20.23
CA LEU A 342 -6.68 -9.29 20.11
C LEU A 342 -6.03 -9.75 21.43
N LEU A 343 -6.44 -9.16 22.56
CA LEU A 343 -6.02 -9.57 23.90
C LEU A 343 -6.43 -11.01 24.19
N GLY A 344 -7.67 -11.38 23.86
CA GLY A 344 -8.15 -12.76 24.00
C GLY A 344 -7.31 -13.75 23.21
N ARG A 345 -6.91 -13.41 21.98
CA ARG A 345 -5.99 -14.22 21.20
C ARG A 345 -4.61 -14.33 21.83
N LEU A 346 -4.07 -13.24 22.38
CA LEU A 346 -2.77 -13.24 23.07
C LEU A 346 -2.80 -14.06 24.37
N MET A 347 -3.91 -14.04 25.10
CA MET A 347 -4.05 -14.82 26.33
C MET A 347 -4.00 -16.33 26.11
N ASN A 348 -4.38 -16.80 24.92
CA ASN A 348 -4.22 -18.20 24.54
C ASN A 348 -2.75 -18.59 24.26
N GLU A 349 -1.82 -17.62 24.22
CA GLU A 349 -0.39 -17.89 24.09
C GLU A 349 0.27 -18.07 25.46
N PRO A 350 0.98 -19.20 25.70
CA PRO A 350 1.54 -19.51 27.02
C PRO A 350 2.65 -18.53 27.44
N SER A 351 3.26 -17.82 26.50
CA SER A 351 4.34 -16.86 26.74
C SER A 351 3.85 -15.42 26.99
N PHE A 352 2.53 -15.19 27.09
CA PHE A 352 1.99 -13.84 27.27
C PHE A 352 2.12 -13.33 28.71
N GLU A 353 3.12 -12.49 28.94
CA GLU A 353 3.48 -11.96 30.26
C GLU A 353 2.38 -11.09 30.90
N ASP A 354 1.59 -10.36 30.10
CA ASP A 354 0.56 -9.44 30.58
C ASP A 354 -0.84 -10.11 30.72
N SER A 355 -0.91 -11.45 30.72
CA SER A 355 -2.17 -12.23 30.71
C SER A 355 -3.15 -11.86 31.83
N LYS A 356 -2.67 -11.68 33.08
CA LYS A 356 -3.54 -11.29 34.21
C LYS A 356 -4.18 -9.90 34.03
N LYS A 357 -3.45 -8.95 33.46
CA LYS A 357 -3.96 -7.59 33.19
C LYS A 357 -4.96 -7.62 32.03
N ALA A 358 -4.66 -8.38 30.99
CA ALA A 358 -5.57 -8.59 29.87
C ALA A 358 -6.89 -9.25 30.32
N GLU A 359 -6.83 -10.22 31.23
CA GLU A 359 -8.01 -10.87 31.80
C GLU A 359 -8.90 -9.87 32.57
N ALA A 360 -8.30 -8.99 33.39
CA ALA A 360 -9.03 -7.94 34.09
C ALA A 360 -9.65 -6.93 33.10
N GLY A 361 -8.92 -6.54 32.05
CA GLY A 361 -9.43 -5.69 30.99
C GLY A 361 -10.63 -6.32 30.25
N LEU A 362 -10.52 -7.59 29.87
CA LEU A 362 -11.63 -8.32 29.24
C LEU A 362 -12.86 -8.42 30.14
N ARG A 363 -12.68 -8.68 31.44
CA ARG A 363 -13.80 -8.66 32.40
C ARG A 363 -14.47 -7.29 32.46
N SER A 364 -13.68 -6.21 32.43
CA SER A 364 -14.20 -4.85 32.37
C SER A 364 -15.05 -4.63 31.12
N LEU A 365 -14.56 -5.05 29.94
CA LEU A 365 -15.32 -4.95 28.69
C LEU A 365 -16.59 -5.81 28.71
N CYS A 366 -16.55 -7.02 29.27
CA CYS A 366 -17.75 -7.85 29.46
C CYS A 366 -18.79 -7.13 30.33
N SER A 367 -18.36 -6.48 31.42
CA SER A 367 -19.28 -5.75 32.29
C SER A 367 -19.84 -4.48 31.63
N GLN A 368 -19.01 -3.76 30.89
CA GLN A 368 -19.40 -2.56 30.14
C GLN A 368 -20.45 -2.90 29.08
N PHE A 369 -20.23 -4.00 28.34
CA PHE A 369 -21.06 -4.36 27.19
C PHE A 369 -22.10 -5.45 27.47
N ALA A 370 -22.34 -5.80 28.73
CA ALA A 370 -23.28 -6.86 29.11
C ALA A 370 -24.70 -6.67 28.51
N GLY A 371 -25.12 -5.42 28.28
CA GLY A 371 -26.41 -5.08 27.70
C GLY A 371 -26.51 -5.20 26.17
N GLY A 372 -25.40 -5.45 25.45
CA GLY A 372 -25.38 -5.71 24.00
C GLY A 372 -25.71 -4.53 23.06
N ALA A 373 -26.39 -3.48 23.53
CA ALA A 373 -26.81 -2.36 22.69
C ALA A 373 -25.64 -1.57 22.08
N GLU A 374 -24.61 -1.28 22.87
CA GLU A 374 -23.40 -0.59 22.39
C GLU A 374 -22.60 -1.46 21.41
N LEU A 375 -22.55 -2.78 21.63
CA LEU A 375 -21.86 -3.72 20.75
C LEU A 375 -22.44 -3.76 19.34
N ALA A 376 -23.77 -3.66 19.21
CA ALA A 376 -24.43 -3.62 17.90
C ALA A 376 -23.98 -2.42 17.05
N SER A 377 -23.56 -1.32 17.69
CA SER A 377 -23.06 -0.12 17.00
C SER A 377 -21.60 -0.24 16.54
N ALA A 378 -20.87 -1.27 16.96
CA ALA A 378 -19.46 -1.45 16.61
C ALA A 378 -19.26 -1.65 15.09
N GLY A 379 -20.23 -2.23 14.38
CA GLY A 379 -20.14 -2.43 12.93
C GLY A 379 -19.14 -3.50 12.50
N LEU A 380 -18.94 -4.54 13.33
CA LEU A 380 -18.03 -5.66 13.05
C LEU A 380 -18.60 -6.69 12.06
N GLY A 381 -19.93 -6.75 11.92
CA GLY A 381 -20.63 -7.72 11.06
C GLY A 381 -20.03 -7.91 9.65
N PRO A 382 -19.79 -6.84 8.87
CA PRO A 382 -19.23 -6.95 7.53
C PRO A 382 -17.85 -7.63 7.49
N MET A 383 -16.97 -7.38 8.46
CA MET A 383 -15.63 -8.00 8.49
C MET A 383 -15.69 -9.51 8.70
N PHE A 384 -16.58 -9.96 9.57
CA PHE A 384 -16.76 -11.38 9.88
C PHE A 384 -17.61 -12.13 8.84
N GLN A 385 -17.97 -11.48 7.72
CA GLN A 385 -18.42 -12.19 6.53
C GLN A 385 -17.28 -13.01 5.88
N ASN A 386 -16.03 -12.62 6.12
CA ASN A 386 -14.86 -13.37 5.69
C ASN A 386 -14.69 -14.66 6.49
N ASP A 387 -14.54 -15.80 5.80
CA ASP A 387 -14.48 -17.12 6.43
C ASP A 387 -13.26 -17.31 7.33
N ALA A 388 -12.14 -16.65 7.02
CA ALA A 388 -10.93 -16.77 7.83
C ALA A 388 -11.06 -16.02 9.16
N LEU A 389 -11.64 -14.82 9.14
CA LEU A 389 -11.95 -14.09 10.38
C LEU A 389 -13.06 -14.77 11.18
N TRP A 390 -14.07 -15.30 10.50
CA TRP A 390 -15.11 -16.09 11.14
C TRP A 390 -14.53 -17.31 11.88
N THR A 391 -13.66 -18.07 11.22
CA THR A 391 -12.97 -19.22 11.83
C THR A 391 -12.05 -18.79 12.97
N TRP A 392 -11.41 -17.61 12.85
CA TRP A 392 -10.60 -17.04 13.92
C TRP A 392 -11.44 -16.68 15.16
N LEU A 393 -12.60 -16.04 14.97
CA LEU A 393 -13.52 -15.73 16.08
C LEU A 393 -14.10 -16.99 16.71
N ALA A 394 -14.51 -17.98 15.91
CA ALA A 394 -15.01 -19.26 16.39
C ALA A 394 -14.00 -19.95 17.32
N ARG A 395 -12.71 -19.97 16.95
CA ARG A 395 -11.64 -20.49 17.82
C ARG A 395 -11.50 -19.75 19.15
N LEU A 396 -11.77 -18.43 19.18
CA LEU A 396 -11.75 -17.67 20.44
C LEU A 396 -12.97 -17.98 21.31
N VAL A 397 -14.13 -18.26 20.70
CA VAL A 397 -15.32 -18.74 21.42
C VAL A 397 -15.04 -20.09 22.07
N GLY A 398 -14.34 -21.00 21.39
CA GLY A 398 -13.90 -22.28 21.95
C GLY A 398 -12.63 -22.22 22.81
N SER A 399 -12.21 -21.02 23.27
CA SER A 399 -11.01 -20.90 24.10
C SER A 399 -11.21 -21.60 25.45
N PRO A 400 -10.17 -22.30 25.99
CA PRO A 400 -10.21 -22.84 27.34
C PRO A 400 -10.25 -21.74 28.42
N HIS A 401 -9.90 -20.50 28.07
CA HIS A 401 -10.03 -19.37 28.98
C HIS A 401 -11.47 -18.85 28.97
N LEU A 402 -12.21 -19.12 30.07
CA LEU A 402 -13.62 -18.73 30.21
C LEU A 402 -13.90 -17.25 29.94
N VAL A 403 -12.99 -16.34 30.34
CA VAL A 403 -13.15 -14.90 30.08
C VAL A 403 -13.01 -14.58 28.58
N VAL A 404 -12.10 -15.26 27.88
CA VAL A 404 -11.90 -15.09 26.43
C VAL A 404 -13.09 -15.67 25.67
N SER A 405 -13.51 -16.88 26.02
CA SER A 405 -14.70 -17.54 25.46
C SER A 405 -15.95 -16.67 25.66
N GLY A 406 -16.20 -16.23 26.89
CA GLY A 406 -17.36 -15.41 27.23
C GLY A 406 -17.38 -14.06 26.51
N PHE A 407 -16.25 -13.35 26.46
CA PHE A 407 -16.17 -12.10 25.71
C PHE A 407 -16.37 -12.31 24.21
N SER A 408 -15.73 -13.33 23.64
CA SER A 408 -15.82 -13.63 22.20
C SER A 408 -17.25 -14.03 21.80
N LEU A 409 -17.94 -14.77 22.67
CA LEU A 409 -19.34 -15.12 22.47
C LEU A 409 -20.24 -13.89 22.52
N LEU A 410 -20.02 -12.98 23.49
CA LEU A 410 -20.75 -11.71 23.58
C LEU A 410 -20.59 -10.89 22.28
N VAL A 411 -19.36 -10.81 21.74
CA VAL A 411 -19.08 -10.13 20.47
C VAL A 411 -19.74 -10.83 19.28
N LEU A 412 -19.67 -12.16 19.20
CA LEU A 412 -20.32 -12.94 18.15
C LEU A 412 -21.83 -12.69 18.12
N VAL A 413 -22.48 -12.73 19.29
CA VAL A 413 -23.94 -12.59 19.40
C VAL A 413 -24.39 -11.16 19.14
N HIS A 414 -23.74 -10.15 19.73
CA HIS A 414 -24.25 -8.78 19.74
C HIS A 414 -23.59 -7.83 18.75
N ALA A 415 -22.31 -8.03 18.39
CA ALA A 415 -21.61 -7.13 17.48
C ALA A 415 -21.52 -7.68 16.04
N VAL A 416 -21.35 -9.00 15.90
CA VAL A 416 -21.35 -9.66 14.59
C VAL A 416 -22.78 -9.98 14.14
N ALA A 417 -23.60 -10.50 15.06
CA ALA A 417 -25.00 -10.87 14.83
C ALA A 417 -25.20 -11.66 13.51
N PRO A 418 -24.50 -12.81 13.34
CA PRO A 418 -24.52 -13.56 12.10
C PRO A 418 -25.89 -14.22 11.85
N PRO A 419 -26.28 -14.45 10.59
CA PRO A 419 -27.51 -15.16 10.28
C PRO A 419 -27.44 -16.62 10.77
N ALA A 420 -28.58 -17.19 11.16
CA ALA A 420 -28.66 -18.56 11.70
C ALA A 420 -28.06 -19.61 10.76
N SER A 421 -28.15 -19.41 9.44
CA SER A 421 -27.54 -20.29 8.43
C SER A 421 -26.01 -20.34 8.55
N ARG A 422 -25.36 -19.24 8.91
CA ARG A 422 -23.90 -19.17 9.09
C ARG A 422 -23.44 -19.88 10.37
N ILE A 423 -24.24 -19.78 11.43
CA ILE A 423 -24.00 -20.53 12.68
C ILE A 423 -24.16 -22.03 12.41
N ALA A 424 -25.30 -22.45 11.87
CA ALA A 424 -25.60 -23.86 11.62
C ALA A 424 -24.66 -24.53 10.61
N GLY A 425 -24.14 -23.76 9.65
CA GLY A 425 -23.18 -24.24 8.65
C GLY A 425 -21.71 -24.23 9.12
N SER A 426 -21.41 -23.78 10.34
CA SER A 426 -20.02 -23.60 10.79
C SER A 426 -19.55 -24.79 11.64
N ALA A 427 -18.85 -25.74 11.01
CA ALA A 427 -18.20 -26.84 11.72
C ALA A 427 -17.24 -26.33 12.82
N ALA A 428 -16.42 -25.32 12.51
CA ALA A 428 -15.47 -24.75 13.47
C ALA A 428 -16.14 -24.15 14.71
N LEU A 429 -17.32 -23.54 14.57
CA LEU A 429 -18.06 -23.00 15.72
C LEU A 429 -18.75 -24.10 16.51
N MET A 430 -19.32 -25.11 15.83
CA MET A 430 -19.95 -26.24 16.49
C MET A 430 -18.92 -27.05 17.30
N GLU A 431 -17.75 -27.35 16.73
CA GLU A 431 -16.61 -27.97 17.42
C GLU A 431 -16.10 -27.13 18.60
N SER A 432 -16.26 -25.80 18.56
CA SER A 432 -15.84 -24.89 19.62
C SER A 432 -16.87 -24.74 20.75
N LEU A 433 -18.11 -25.18 20.53
CA LEU A 433 -19.20 -25.10 21.51
C LEU A 433 -19.45 -26.44 22.21
N GLU A 434 -18.95 -27.55 21.65
CA GLU A 434 -18.84 -28.87 22.28
C GLU A 434 -17.71 -28.91 23.31
#